data_AF-A0A0P9YT47-F1
#
_entry.id   AF-A0A0P9YT47-F1
#
_cell.length_a   1.000
_cell.length_b   1.000
_cell.length_c   1.000
_cell.angle_alpha   90.00
_cell.angle_beta   90.00
_cell.angle_gamma   90.00
#
_symmetry.space_group_name_H-M   'P 1'
#
loop_
_entity.id
_entity.type
_entity.pdbx_description
1 polymer ?
#
loop_
_entity_poly.entity_id
_entity_poly.type
_entity_poly.pdbx_seq_one_letter_code
_entity_poly.pdbx_strand_id
1 'polypeptide(L)'
;MSNTAGRSKEQWRDGNSVELLINGEDFFTRVFECIRAARTEVLIETFIIFEDRIGVGLQEAVIEAARNGAKVVITVDDYGTSDLSSAFVRAMIDAGVQIQLFDPRPRFMGMRTNLFRRLHRKVVVIDGEIGFIGGINYSVDHMTDTGLTAKQDYAVLVRGPIIQDIHRSAVNMLSDAVRARLTPIPLKLEPAGNARMLLAERDNAEHTTDIEERYLEAIREAKQRITLANAYFFPSYRFLRELRNASRRGVKVTLILQGKPDMPFVRVCSRLTYTYLLRDGVIIHEYKQRALHGKVALIDQDWSTVGSSNLDPLSLALNLEANLFIRDQSLNDRLQTHLMELAAAHSTQMSLKGAARGQWWRAPMIVLSFFFLRRFPAIAGLFPVHGMRLKPLRAKDVVPEAKVIEQQQAHHELDQEKTS
;
A
#
# COMPACT_ATOMS: atom_id res chain seq x y z
N MET A 1 19.22 24.31 25.14
CA MET A 1 17.75 24.16 25.20
C MET A 1 17.30 23.64 23.86
N SER A 2 17.11 22.32 23.78
CA SER A 2 16.78 21.60 22.54
C SER A 2 15.28 21.63 22.34
N ASN A 3 14.84 22.18 21.21
CA ASN A 3 13.45 22.33 20.81
C ASN A 3 12.87 20.96 20.43
N THR A 4 12.29 20.24 21.39
CA THR A 4 11.39 19.11 21.13
C THR A 4 10.03 19.67 20.69
N ALA A 5 9.94 20.09 19.43
CA ALA A 5 8.65 20.31 18.77
C ALA A 5 7.89 18.98 18.79
N GLY A 6 6.69 19.00 19.37
CA GLY A 6 5.96 17.80 19.79
C GLY A 6 5.62 16.85 18.64
N ARG A 7 6.00 15.58 18.79
CA ARG A 7 5.37 14.46 18.08
C ARG A 7 3.85 14.60 18.22
N SER A 8 3.15 14.82 17.11
CA SER A 8 1.71 14.58 17.04
C SER A 8 1.48 13.12 17.41
N LYS A 9 1.08 12.83 18.66
CA LYS A 9 0.76 11.47 19.06
C LYS A 9 -0.37 10.97 18.17
N GLU A 10 -0.14 9.85 17.47
CA GLU A 10 -1.20 9.13 16.76
C GLU A 10 -2.38 8.95 17.72
N GLN A 11 -3.55 9.46 17.33
CA GLN A 11 -4.71 9.52 18.19
C GLN A 11 -5.85 8.70 17.62
N TRP A 12 -6.42 7.81 18.43
CA TRP A 12 -7.65 7.13 18.07
C TRP A 12 -8.80 8.13 18.00
N ARG A 13 -9.51 8.14 16.87
CA ARG A 13 -10.71 8.94 16.60
C ARG A 13 -11.93 8.06 16.76
N ASP A 14 -12.91 8.49 17.54
CA ASP A 14 -14.21 7.82 17.64
C ASP A 14 -15.19 8.38 16.59
N GLY A 15 -16.36 7.76 16.41
CA GLY A 15 -17.45 8.32 15.62
C GLY A 15 -17.35 8.16 14.11
N ASN A 16 -16.57 7.19 13.60
CA ASN A 16 -16.34 7.04 12.16
C ASN A 16 -17.25 5.98 11.53
N SER A 17 -17.49 6.10 10.23
CA SER A 17 -18.03 5.00 9.43
C SER A 17 -16.94 4.35 8.59
N VAL A 18 -17.13 3.06 8.32
CA VAL A 18 -16.24 2.26 7.48
C VAL A 18 -17.05 1.34 6.57
N GLU A 19 -16.65 1.31 5.31
CA GLU A 19 -17.13 0.37 4.31
C GLU A 19 -15.95 -0.43 3.77
N LEU A 20 -15.99 -1.75 3.89
CA LEU A 20 -15.01 -2.65 3.29
C LEU A 20 -15.25 -2.75 1.79
N LEU A 21 -14.19 -2.54 1.00
CA LEU A 21 -14.20 -2.66 -0.45
C LEU A 21 -13.28 -3.82 -0.85
N ILE A 22 -13.83 -4.82 -1.53
CA ILE A 22 -13.10 -6.03 -1.92
C ILE A 22 -12.82 -5.97 -3.43
N ASN A 23 -11.54 -6.08 -3.79
CA ASN A 23 -11.05 -6.00 -5.16
C ASN A 23 -11.43 -4.70 -5.89
N GLY A 24 -11.14 -4.65 -7.18
CA GLY A 24 -11.38 -3.49 -8.04
C GLY A 24 -12.85 -3.22 -8.30
N GLU A 25 -13.71 -4.24 -8.29
CA GLU A 25 -15.15 -4.07 -8.56
C GLU A 25 -15.82 -3.13 -7.56
N ASP A 26 -15.60 -3.36 -6.26
CA ASP A 26 -16.13 -2.50 -5.20
C ASP A 26 -15.37 -1.17 -5.19
N PHE A 27 -14.04 -1.23 -5.24
CA PHE A 27 -13.20 -0.05 -5.06
C PHE A 27 -13.32 0.98 -6.19
N PHE A 28 -13.15 0.58 -7.45
CA PHE A 28 -13.14 1.52 -8.57
C PHE A 28 -14.52 2.13 -8.81
N THR A 29 -15.59 1.35 -8.61
CA THR A 29 -16.96 1.86 -8.68
C THR A 29 -17.16 3.00 -7.69
N ARG A 30 -16.84 2.78 -6.41
CA ARG A 30 -17.06 3.77 -5.35
C ARG A 30 -16.12 4.96 -5.45
N VAL A 31 -14.82 4.72 -5.68
CA VAL A 31 -13.83 5.82 -5.73
C VAL A 31 -14.06 6.74 -6.93
N PHE A 32 -14.41 6.20 -8.10
CA PHE A 32 -14.67 7.04 -9.28
C PHE A 32 -15.99 7.81 -9.15
N GLU A 33 -17.03 7.22 -8.58
CA GLU A 33 -18.27 7.93 -8.26
C GLU A 33 -18.00 9.13 -7.33
N CYS A 34 -17.26 8.91 -6.24
CA CYS A 34 -16.93 9.97 -5.29
C CYS A 34 -16.02 11.05 -5.91
N ILE A 35 -15.03 10.67 -6.73
CA ILE A 35 -14.14 11.64 -7.40
C ILE A 35 -14.95 12.51 -8.37
N ARG A 36 -15.80 11.92 -9.22
CA ARG A 36 -16.64 12.69 -10.17
C ARG A 36 -17.55 13.68 -9.44
N ALA A 37 -18.07 13.29 -8.28
CA ALA A 37 -18.93 14.12 -7.45
C ALA A 37 -18.21 15.25 -6.70
N ALA A 38 -16.87 15.27 -6.69
CA ALA A 38 -16.10 16.24 -5.93
C ALA A 38 -16.35 17.69 -6.35
N ARG A 39 -16.25 18.62 -5.41
CA ARG A 39 -16.53 20.06 -5.61
C ARG A 39 -15.44 20.98 -5.09
N THR A 40 -14.62 20.55 -4.14
CA THR A 40 -13.61 21.42 -3.51
C THR A 40 -12.21 20.88 -3.70
N GLU A 41 -11.95 19.62 -3.39
CA GLU A 41 -10.60 19.06 -3.41
C GLU A 41 -10.60 17.54 -3.60
N VAL A 42 -9.62 17.06 -4.38
CA VAL A 42 -9.31 15.63 -4.53
C VAL A 42 -7.81 15.45 -4.40
N LEU A 43 -7.37 14.78 -3.32
CA LEU A 43 -5.97 14.41 -3.11
C LEU A 43 -5.83 12.90 -3.32
N ILE A 44 -4.97 12.48 -4.25
CA ILE A 44 -4.73 11.07 -4.57
C ILE A 44 -3.25 10.76 -4.37
N GLU A 45 -2.96 9.68 -3.65
CA GLU A 45 -1.65 9.06 -3.53
C GLU A 45 -1.73 7.65 -4.05
N THR A 46 -0.80 7.25 -4.93
CA THR A 46 -0.74 5.86 -5.40
C THR A 46 0.67 5.47 -5.87
N PHE A 47 0.95 4.17 -5.85
CA PHE A 47 2.23 3.63 -6.34
C PHE A 47 2.17 3.38 -7.86
N ILE A 48 1.05 2.86 -8.37
CA ILE A 48 0.90 2.46 -9.77
C ILE A 48 -0.35 3.09 -10.36
N ILE A 49 -0.15 3.75 -11.49
CA ILE A 49 -1.18 4.03 -12.50
C ILE A 49 -0.72 3.35 -13.79
N PHE A 50 -1.58 2.50 -14.37
CA PHE A 50 -1.40 1.99 -15.72
C PHE A 50 -2.41 2.61 -16.66
N GLU A 51 -1.99 2.90 -17.89
CA GLU A 51 -2.87 3.40 -18.95
C GLU A 51 -3.69 2.26 -19.58
N ASP A 52 -4.49 1.61 -18.74
CA ASP A 52 -5.49 0.61 -19.11
C ASP A 52 -6.90 1.18 -18.86
N ARG A 53 -7.96 0.35 -18.99
CA ARG A 53 -9.34 0.82 -18.75
C ARG A 53 -9.58 1.40 -17.35
N ILE A 54 -8.81 0.99 -16.33
CA ILE A 54 -8.91 1.52 -14.97
C ILE A 54 -8.19 2.87 -14.88
N GLY A 55 -6.99 2.99 -15.46
CA GLY A 55 -6.30 4.28 -15.54
C GLY A 55 -7.07 5.33 -16.34
N VAL A 56 -7.67 4.93 -17.46
CA VAL A 56 -8.56 5.80 -18.26
C VAL A 56 -9.78 6.20 -17.43
N GLY A 57 -10.40 5.28 -16.69
CA GLY A 57 -11.50 5.60 -15.78
C GLY A 57 -11.10 6.60 -14.68
N LEU A 58 -9.90 6.47 -14.12
CA LEU A 58 -9.35 7.45 -13.17
C LEU A 58 -9.16 8.81 -13.85
N GLN A 59 -8.54 8.85 -15.03
CA GLN A 59 -8.30 10.07 -15.80
C GLN A 59 -9.62 10.82 -16.07
N GLU A 60 -10.64 10.12 -16.57
CA GLU A 60 -11.96 10.69 -16.82
C GLU A 60 -12.56 11.28 -15.53
N ALA A 61 -12.52 10.52 -14.43
CA ALA A 61 -13.08 10.94 -13.16
C ALA A 61 -12.40 12.22 -12.63
N VAL A 62 -11.07 12.30 -12.69
CA VAL A 62 -10.34 13.47 -12.19
C VAL A 62 -10.49 14.70 -13.09
N ILE A 63 -10.59 14.50 -14.41
CA ILE A 63 -10.89 15.59 -15.35
C ILE A 63 -12.28 16.15 -15.08
N GLU A 64 -13.27 15.29 -14.83
CA GLU A 64 -14.62 15.71 -14.46
C GLU A 64 -14.64 16.47 -13.13
N ALA A 65 -13.95 15.97 -12.11
CA ALA A 65 -13.79 16.66 -10.83
C ALA A 65 -13.17 18.06 -10.99
N ALA A 66 -12.12 18.17 -11.80
CA ALA A 66 -11.45 19.44 -12.07
C ALA A 66 -12.39 20.43 -12.80
N ARG A 67 -13.19 19.94 -13.77
CA ARG A 67 -14.21 20.74 -14.47
C ARG A 67 -15.34 21.17 -13.55
N ASN A 68 -15.67 20.37 -12.53
CA ASN A 68 -16.62 20.73 -11.47
C ASN A 68 -16.07 21.78 -10.48
N GLY A 69 -14.81 22.21 -10.67
CA GLY A 69 -14.16 23.24 -9.86
C GLY A 69 -13.28 22.71 -8.73
N ALA A 70 -13.22 21.39 -8.53
CA ALA A 70 -12.39 20.79 -7.49
C ALA A 70 -10.89 20.97 -7.80
N LYS A 71 -10.08 21.24 -6.77
CA LYS A 71 -8.63 21.19 -6.88
C LYS A 71 -8.16 19.74 -6.81
N VAL A 72 -7.69 19.21 -7.94
CA VAL A 72 -7.22 17.83 -8.02
C VAL A 72 -5.69 17.80 -7.97
N VAL A 73 -5.14 17.03 -7.03
CA VAL A 73 -3.71 16.75 -6.92
C VAL A 73 -3.48 15.24 -6.86
N ILE A 74 -2.63 14.73 -7.75
CA ILE A 74 -2.22 13.34 -7.82
C ILE A 74 -0.73 13.24 -7.51
N THR A 75 -0.37 12.60 -6.41
CA THR A 75 1.00 12.23 -6.09
C THR A 75 1.21 10.76 -6.43
N VAL A 76 2.17 10.50 -7.30
CA VAL A 76 2.40 9.17 -7.84
C VAL A 76 3.88 8.79 -7.78
N ASP A 77 4.16 7.53 -7.48
CA ASP A 77 5.52 7.02 -7.47
C ASP A 77 6.08 6.88 -8.90
N ASP A 78 7.25 7.49 -9.15
CA ASP A 78 7.88 7.45 -10.48
C ASP A 78 8.20 6.02 -10.93
N TYR A 79 8.60 5.13 -10.02
CA TYR A 79 9.07 3.78 -10.36
C TYR A 79 7.93 2.82 -10.64
N GLY A 80 6.91 2.84 -9.80
CA GLY A 80 5.76 1.94 -9.93
C GLY A 80 4.86 2.28 -11.12
N THR A 81 4.78 3.55 -11.49
CA THR A 81 3.94 4.00 -12.60
C THR A 81 4.59 3.75 -13.96
N SER A 82 3.79 3.22 -14.89
CA SER A 82 4.23 2.93 -16.26
C SER A 82 4.62 4.20 -17.01
N ASP A 83 5.24 4.05 -18.18
CA ASP A 83 5.44 5.16 -19.11
C ASP A 83 4.06 5.60 -19.64
N LEU A 84 3.37 6.45 -18.88
CA LEU A 84 2.10 7.07 -19.26
C LEU A 84 2.33 7.89 -20.53
N SER A 85 1.41 7.77 -21.49
CA SER A 85 1.49 8.51 -22.73
C SER A 85 1.43 10.01 -22.48
N SER A 86 2.07 10.75 -23.37
CA SER A 86 2.06 12.20 -23.28
C SER A 86 0.66 12.78 -23.47
N ALA A 87 -0.17 12.10 -24.27
CA ALA A 87 -1.59 12.44 -24.41
C ALA A 87 -2.34 12.25 -23.08
N PHE A 88 -2.10 11.12 -22.39
CA PHE A 88 -2.75 10.81 -21.13
C PHE A 88 -2.47 11.85 -20.04
N VAL A 89 -1.19 12.21 -19.88
CA VAL A 89 -0.77 13.18 -18.87
C VAL A 89 -1.24 14.60 -19.24
N ARG A 90 -1.14 14.99 -20.53
CA ARG A 90 -1.58 16.33 -20.96
C ARG A 90 -3.08 16.54 -20.78
N ALA A 91 -3.91 15.56 -21.10
CA ALA A 91 -5.36 15.69 -20.92
C ALA A 91 -5.74 16.05 -19.47
N MET A 92 -5.04 15.47 -18.48
CA MET A 92 -5.23 15.83 -17.07
C MET A 92 -4.72 17.23 -16.75
N ILE A 93 -3.49 17.57 -17.17
CA ILE A 93 -2.88 18.87 -16.90
C ILE A 93 -3.70 20.01 -17.51
N ASP A 94 -4.18 19.84 -18.75
CA ASP A 94 -4.97 20.83 -19.48
C ASP A 94 -6.35 21.05 -18.83
N ALA A 95 -6.90 20.03 -18.17
CA ALA A 95 -8.10 20.13 -17.35
C ALA A 95 -7.85 20.81 -15.98
N GLY A 96 -6.60 21.09 -15.62
CA GLY A 96 -6.22 21.74 -14.35
C GLY A 96 -5.81 20.78 -13.24
N VAL A 97 -5.66 19.47 -13.53
CA VAL A 97 -5.15 18.49 -12.57
C VAL A 97 -3.66 18.70 -12.33
N GLN A 98 -3.24 18.72 -11.06
CA GLN A 98 -1.84 18.80 -10.68
C GLN A 98 -1.29 17.40 -10.44
N ILE A 99 -0.15 17.06 -11.05
CA ILE A 99 0.49 15.75 -10.89
C ILE A 99 1.89 15.94 -10.31
N GLN A 100 2.26 15.13 -9.32
CA GLN A 100 3.55 15.14 -8.66
C GLN A 100 4.19 13.75 -8.71
N LEU A 101 5.42 13.68 -9.22
CA LEU A 101 6.22 12.45 -9.19
C LEU A 101 7.03 12.37 -7.90
N PHE A 102 6.96 11.22 -7.24
CA PHE A 102 7.78 10.89 -6.08
C PHE A 102 9.07 10.16 -6.48
N ASP A 103 10.21 10.68 -5.98
CA ASP A 103 11.60 10.31 -6.29
C ASP A 103 11.85 9.99 -7.77
N PRO A 104 11.59 10.91 -8.71
CA PRO A 104 11.88 10.68 -10.11
C PRO A 104 13.38 10.60 -10.34
N ARG A 105 13.84 9.54 -10.99
CA ARG A 105 15.25 9.37 -11.37
C ARG A 105 15.43 8.93 -12.82
N PRO A 106 16.46 9.43 -13.51
CA PRO A 106 16.81 8.96 -14.84
C PRO A 106 17.09 7.45 -14.83
N ARG A 107 16.71 6.77 -15.91
CA ARG A 107 17.13 5.39 -16.15
C ARG A 107 18.64 5.38 -16.40
N PHE A 108 19.35 4.46 -15.76
CA PHE A 108 20.75 4.17 -16.02
C PHE A 108 20.84 2.80 -16.69
N MET A 109 21.35 2.74 -17.91
CA MET A 109 21.35 1.52 -18.76
C MET A 109 19.95 0.87 -18.84
N GLY A 110 18.91 1.68 -19.02
CA GLY A 110 17.52 1.19 -19.09
C GLY A 110 16.88 0.79 -17.75
N MET A 111 17.64 0.77 -16.65
CA MET A 111 17.14 0.40 -15.33
C MET A 111 16.99 1.60 -14.39
N ARG A 112 15.94 1.59 -13.56
CA ARG A 112 15.78 2.55 -12.46
C ARG A 112 16.55 2.03 -11.24
N THR A 113 17.47 2.84 -10.70
CA THR A 113 18.38 2.43 -9.62
C THR A 113 17.85 2.75 -8.21
N ASN A 114 16.77 3.53 -8.10
CA ASN A 114 16.11 3.87 -6.84
C ASN A 114 15.08 2.82 -6.42
N LEU A 115 15.58 1.67 -5.97
CA LEU A 115 14.75 0.53 -5.56
C LEU A 115 14.14 0.66 -4.15
N PHE A 116 14.60 1.63 -3.35
CA PHE A 116 14.24 1.74 -1.93
C PHE A 116 13.49 3.03 -1.64
N ARG A 117 12.72 3.03 -0.54
CA ARG A 117 12.04 4.21 0.01
C ARG A 117 10.99 4.80 -0.93
N ARG A 118 10.19 3.93 -1.56
CA ARG A 118 9.15 4.29 -2.54
C ARG A 118 7.87 4.80 -1.87
N LEU A 119 7.09 5.59 -2.60
CA LEU A 119 5.73 5.94 -2.20
C LEU A 119 4.83 4.74 -2.44
N HIS A 120 4.48 4.03 -1.38
CA HIS A 120 3.68 2.81 -1.46
C HIS A 120 2.28 2.97 -0.89
N ARG A 121 1.93 4.18 -0.49
CA ARG A 121 0.61 4.58 0.01
C ARG A 121 -0.42 4.53 -1.12
N LYS A 122 -1.65 4.12 -0.79
CA LYS A 122 -2.83 4.28 -1.65
C LYS A 122 -3.91 4.96 -0.82
N VAL A 123 -3.95 6.28 -0.94
CA VAL A 123 -4.81 7.15 -0.14
C VAL A 123 -5.56 8.07 -1.09
N VAL A 124 -6.86 8.23 -0.89
CA VAL A 124 -7.65 9.25 -1.57
C VAL A 124 -8.41 10.05 -0.52
N VAL A 125 -8.39 11.37 -0.60
CA VAL A 125 -9.19 12.26 0.23
C VAL A 125 -9.98 13.19 -0.66
N ILE A 126 -11.30 13.26 -0.44
CA ILE A 126 -12.22 14.00 -1.29
C ILE A 126 -13.03 14.96 -0.43
N ASP A 127 -13.01 16.23 -0.83
CA ASP A 127 -13.76 17.35 -0.27
C ASP A 127 -13.65 17.52 1.26
N GLY A 128 -12.57 17.02 1.87
CA GLY A 128 -12.39 17.01 3.33
C GLY A 128 -13.46 16.21 4.07
N GLU A 129 -14.08 15.22 3.41
CA GLU A 129 -15.23 14.45 3.91
C GLU A 129 -15.08 12.93 3.74
N ILE A 130 -14.52 12.48 2.62
CA ILE A 130 -14.44 11.06 2.26
C ILE A 130 -12.98 10.66 2.14
N GLY A 131 -12.63 9.54 2.76
CA GLY A 131 -11.29 8.94 2.69
C GLY A 131 -11.34 7.53 2.11
N PHE A 132 -10.35 7.18 1.30
CA PHE A 132 -10.08 5.81 0.90
C PHE A 132 -8.65 5.43 1.30
N ILE A 133 -8.46 4.24 1.88
CA ILE A 133 -7.14 3.69 2.23
C ILE A 133 -7.13 2.20 1.92
N GLY A 134 -6.04 1.68 1.33
CA GLY A 134 -5.93 0.24 1.08
C GLY A 134 -4.67 -0.20 0.34
N GLY A 135 -4.76 -1.40 -0.25
CA GLY A 135 -3.70 -2.03 -1.04
C GLY A 135 -3.83 -1.87 -2.57
N ILE A 136 -5.01 -1.45 -3.04
CA ILE A 136 -5.42 -1.47 -4.44
C ILE A 136 -4.75 -0.34 -5.24
N ASN A 137 -4.05 -0.69 -6.32
CA ASN A 137 -3.52 0.28 -7.29
C ASN A 137 -4.46 0.47 -8.48
N TYR A 138 -4.25 1.51 -9.30
CA TYR A 138 -5.04 1.77 -10.50
C TYR A 138 -4.54 0.95 -11.68
N SER A 139 -5.00 -0.30 -11.75
CA SER A 139 -4.69 -1.27 -12.81
C SER A 139 -5.80 -2.33 -12.92
N VAL A 140 -6.01 -2.86 -14.11
CA VAL A 140 -6.91 -4.00 -14.37
C VAL A 140 -6.57 -5.24 -13.56
N ASP A 141 -5.33 -5.37 -13.05
CA ASP A 141 -4.92 -6.50 -12.20
C ASP A 141 -5.81 -6.70 -10.97
N HIS A 142 -6.52 -5.67 -10.52
CA HIS A 142 -7.42 -5.78 -9.36
C HIS A 142 -8.85 -6.22 -9.74
N MET A 143 -9.13 -6.39 -11.03
CA MET A 143 -10.43 -6.85 -11.54
C MET A 143 -10.46 -8.37 -11.66
N THR A 144 -11.51 -8.99 -11.13
CA THR A 144 -11.71 -10.44 -11.11
C THR A 144 -11.85 -11.06 -12.50
N ASP A 145 -12.36 -10.29 -13.47
CA ASP A 145 -12.54 -10.71 -14.86
C ASP A 145 -11.21 -10.91 -15.62
N THR A 146 -10.08 -10.46 -15.07
CA THR A 146 -8.74 -10.75 -15.61
C THR A 146 -8.23 -12.17 -15.28
N GLY A 147 -9.01 -12.95 -14.53
CA GLY A 147 -8.76 -14.37 -14.32
C GLY A 147 -7.53 -14.64 -13.44
N LEU A 148 -6.54 -15.36 -13.96
CA LEU A 148 -5.38 -15.82 -13.18
C LEU A 148 -4.42 -14.70 -12.77
N THR A 149 -4.41 -13.59 -13.50
CA THR A 149 -3.60 -12.41 -13.20
C THR A 149 -4.28 -11.48 -12.19
N ALA A 150 -5.57 -11.72 -11.89
CA ALA A 150 -6.32 -10.94 -10.93
C ALA A 150 -5.68 -11.00 -9.53
N LYS A 151 -5.82 -9.92 -8.78
CA LYS A 151 -5.32 -9.76 -7.42
C LYS A 151 -6.49 -9.70 -6.45
N GLN A 152 -6.42 -10.53 -5.41
CA GLN A 152 -7.31 -10.44 -4.25
C GLN A 152 -6.76 -9.37 -3.31
N ASP A 153 -7.45 -8.25 -3.17
CA ASP A 153 -6.97 -7.09 -2.39
C ASP A 153 -8.13 -6.33 -1.72
N TYR A 154 -7.80 -5.40 -0.83
CA TYR A 154 -8.75 -4.74 0.05
C TYR A 154 -8.46 -3.24 0.17
N ALA A 155 -9.54 -2.48 0.28
CA ALA A 155 -9.52 -1.08 0.68
C ALA A 155 -10.70 -0.79 1.61
N VAL A 156 -10.70 0.39 2.22
CA VAL A 156 -11.82 0.90 2.99
C VAL A 156 -12.20 2.29 2.51
N LEU A 157 -13.49 2.58 2.46
CA LEU A 157 -14.04 3.92 2.41
C LEU A 157 -14.41 4.34 3.84
N VAL A 158 -13.99 5.53 4.25
CA VAL A 158 -14.25 6.06 5.59
C VAL A 158 -14.78 7.48 5.56
N ARG A 159 -15.57 7.83 6.58
CA ARG A 159 -16.06 9.18 6.87
C ARG A 159 -16.06 9.43 8.38
N GLY A 160 -16.10 10.69 8.77
CA GLY A 160 -16.13 11.14 10.16
C GLY A 160 -14.82 11.77 10.63
N PRO A 161 -14.59 11.86 11.95
CA PRO A 161 -13.43 12.57 12.51
C PRO A 161 -12.05 12.13 11.99
N ILE A 162 -11.90 10.87 11.54
CA ILE A 162 -10.65 10.33 10.98
C ILE A 162 -10.16 11.10 9.75
N ILE A 163 -11.06 11.77 9.02
CA ILE A 163 -10.72 12.55 7.83
C ILE A 163 -9.75 13.69 8.16
N GLN A 164 -9.76 14.21 9.38
CA GLN A 164 -8.78 15.19 9.83
C GLN A 164 -7.35 14.67 9.71
N ASP A 165 -7.12 13.42 10.08
CA ASP A 165 -5.78 12.84 10.12
C ASP A 165 -5.36 12.42 8.70
N ILE A 166 -6.27 11.82 7.93
CA ILE A 166 -6.00 11.41 6.54
C ILE A 166 -5.76 12.63 5.64
N HIS A 167 -6.57 13.68 5.76
CA HIS A 167 -6.41 14.93 5.00
C HIS A 167 -5.08 15.60 5.32
N ARG A 168 -4.75 15.75 6.61
CA ARG A 168 -3.48 16.34 7.04
C ARG A 168 -2.28 15.56 6.50
N SER A 169 -2.35 14.23 6.61
CA SER A 169 -1.34 13.33 6.10
C SER A 169 -1.15 13.49 4.58
N ALA A 170 -2.24 13.55 3.80
CA ALA A 170 -2.20 13.77 2.37
C ALA A 170 -1.62 15.14 1.98
N VAL A 171 -2.04 16.22 2.66
CA VAL A 171 -1.49 17.57 2.45
C VAL A 171 -0.01 17.63 2.79
N ASN A 172 0.43 16.90 3.83
CA ASN A 172 1.83 16.83 4.23
C ASN A 172 2.72 16.12 3.21
N MET A 173 2.15 15.24 2.38
CA MET A 173 2.86 14.59 1.28
C MET A 173 3.13 15.54 0.12
N LEU A 174 2.44 16.68 0.03
CA LEU A 174 2.57 17.59 -1.11
C LEU A 174 3.83 18.44 -1.00
N SER A 175 4.53 18.65 -2.12
CA SER A 175 5.63 19.62 -2.17
C SER A 175 5.15 21.03 -1.81
N ASP A 176 6.01 21.85 -1.20
CA ASP A 176 5.69 23.24 -0.83
C ASP A 176 5.07 24.05 -1.98
N ALA A 177 5.58 23.88 -3.21
CA ALA A 177 5.08 24.59 -4.39
C ALA A 177 3.63 24.25 -4.77
N VAL A 178 3.19 23.02 -4.50
CA VAL A 178 1.81 22.57 -4.75
C VAL A 178 0.93 22.92 -3.55
N ARG A 179 1.43 22.68 -2.33
CA ARG A 179 0.75 23.02 -1.08
C ARG A 179 0.39 24.50 -0.99
N ALA A 180 1.31 25.39 -1.38
CA ALA A 180 1.08 26.83 -1.39
C ALA A 180 -0.03 27.30 -2.35
N ARG A 181 -0.45 26.44 -3.29
CA ARG A 181 -1.54 26.70 -4.23
C ARG A 181 -2.88 26.12 -3.78
N LEU A 182 -2.88 25.29 -2.74
CA LEU A 182 -4.10 24.79 -2.15
C LEU A 182 -4.72 25.84 -1.25
N THR A 183 -6.02 26.00 -1.37
CA THR A 183 -6.80 26.82 -0.44
C THR A 183 -7.26 25.90 0.69
N PRO A 184 -7.02 26.25 1.97
CA PRO A 184 -7.57 25.48 3.08
C PRO A 184 -9.09 25.36 2.96
N ILE A 185 -9.59 24.13 3.11
CA ILE A 185 -11.03 23.83 3.07
C ILE A 185 -11.53 23.48 4.48
N PRO A 186 -12.82 23.73 4.79
CA PRO A 186 -13.43 23.20 6.00
C PRO A 186 -13.56 21.67 5.89
N LEU A 187 -13.15 20.95 6.93
CA LEU A 187 -13.29 19.50 6.99
C LEU A 187 -14.64 19.12 7.58
N LYS A 188 -15.28 18.08 7.03
CA LYS A 188 -16.55 17.54 7.52
C LYS A 188 -16.28 16.39 8.48
N LEU A 189 -16.18 16.74 9.76
CA LEU A 189 -15.74 15.84 10.84
C LEU A 189 -16.90 15.31 11.70
N GLU A 190 -18.14 15.53 11.28
CA GLU A 190 -19.31 15.06 12.03
C GLU A 190 -19.29 13.54 12.17
N PRO A 191 -19.72 12.98 13.32
CA PRO A 191 -19.79 11.54 13.50
C PRO A 191 -20.64 10.87 12.41
N ALA A 192 -20.06 9.87 11.75
CA ALA A 192 -20.69 9.14 10.64
C ALA A 192 -21.02 7.69 10.99
N GLY A 193 -20.55 7.19 12.14
CA GLY A 193 -20.75 5.82 12.60
C GLY A 193 -20.17 5.60 13.99
N ASN A 194 -19.93 4.34 14.36
CA ASN A 194 -19.47 3.96 15.70
C ASN A 194 -18.03 3.44 15.72
N ALA A 195 -17.36 3.38 14.57
CA ALA A 195 -16.02 2.82 14.47
C ALA A 195 -14.98 3.77 15.08
N ARG A 196 -14.02 3.20 15.81
CA ARG A 196 -12.87 3.92 16.32
C ARG A 196 -11.66 3.64 15.44
N MET A 197 -10.97 4.67 14.98
CA MET A 197 -9.92 4.54 13.97
C MET A 197 -8.64 5.26 14.34
N LEU A 198 -7.51 4.74 13.89
CA LEU A 198 -6.20 5.35 14.03
C LEU A 198 -5.50 5.24 12.68
N LEU A 199 -5.12 6.38 12.10
CA LEU A 199 -4.18 6.41 10.99
C LEU A 199 -2.77 6.22 11.54
N ALA A 200 -2.06 5.24 11.01
CA ALA A 200 -0.63 5.08 11.25
C ALA A 200 0.12 5.12 9.94
N GLU A 201 1.24 5.82 9.97
CA GLU A 201 2.08 6.04 8.79
C GLU A 201 3.42 5.37 9.01
N ARG A 202 4.09 5.05 7.91
CA ARG A 202 5.51 4.73 7.97
C ARG A 202 6.24 5.66 7.02
N ASP A 203 7.23 6.40 7.53
CA ASP A 203 8.05 7.32 6.75
C ASP A 203 9.55 7.18 7.09
N ASN A 204 10.37 8.05 6.50
CA ASN A 204 11.82 8.05 6.72
C ASN A 204 12.29 9.09 7.75
N ALA A 205 11.38 9.72 8.48
CA ALA A 205 11.65 10.81 9.41
C ALA A 205 11.05 10.51 10.79
N GLU A 206 9.79 10.84 11.02
CA GLU A 206 9.18 10.84 12.35
C GLU A 206 8.51 9.50 12.69
N HIS A 207 8.01 8.80 11.67
CA HIS A 207 7.13 7.63 11.76
C HIS A 207 7.85 6.37 11.25
N THR A 208 9.03 6.06 11.78
CA THR A 208 9.87 4.98 11.19
C THR A 208 9.40 3.56 11.52
N THR A 209 8.59 3.38 12.57
CA THR A 209 8.21 2.06 13.12
C THR A 209 6.74 1.94 13.52
N ASP A 210 5.95 3.00 13.37
CA ASP A 210 4.64 3.13 14.01
C ASP A 210 3.67 2.01 13.60
N ILE A 211 3.61 1.67 12.30
CA ILE A 211 2.79 0.56 11.81
C ILE A 211 3.19 -0.76 12.48
N GLU A 212 4.48 -1.12 12.53
CA GLU A 212 4.94 -2.36 13.16
C GLU A 212 4.62 -2.37 14.66
N GLU A 213 4.79 -1.23 15.34
CA GLU A 213 4.50 -1.11 16.77
C GLU A 213 3.03 -1.36 17.08
N ARG A 214 2.10 -0.84 16.27
CA ARG A 214 0.65 -1.09 16.42
C ARG A 214 0.27 -2.56 16.23
N TYR A 215 0.88 -3.24 15.26
CA TYR A 215 0.73 -4.69 15.12
C TYR A 215 1.23 -5.42 16.37
N LEU A 216 2.43 -5.08 16.85
CA LEU A 216 3.04 -5.75 18.00
C LEU A 216 2.22 -5.54 19.29
N GLU A 217 1.70 -4.33 19.52
CA GLU A 217 0.80 -4.02 20.63
C GLU A 217 -0.43 -4.93 20.59
N ALA A 218 -1.15 -4.96 19.45
CA ALA A 218 -2.35 -5.74 19.31
C ALA A 218 -2.09 -7.27 19.41
N ILE A 219 -0.99 -7.79 18.84
CA ILE A 219 -0.62 -9.21 18.95
C ILE A 219 -0.31 -9.61 20.40
N ARG A 220 0.30 -8.72 21.19
CA ARG A 220 0.61 -8.98 22.61
C ARG A 220 -0.66 -9.01 23.45
N GLU A 221 -1.63 -8.16 23.14
CA GLU A 221 -2.90 -8.06 23.86
C GLU A 221 -3.94 -9.12 23.42
N ALA A 222 -3.74 -9.75 22.27
CA ALA A 222 -4.66 -10.75 21.71
C ALA A 222 -4.99 -11.89 22.68
N LYS A 223 -6.29 -12.22 22.77
CA LYS A 223 -6.86 -13.21 23.70
C LYS A 223 -7.50 -14.42 23.02
N GLN A 224 -8.09 -14.25 21.84
CA GLN A 224 -8.92 -15.26 21.18
C GLN A 224 -8.34 -15.69 19.83
N ARG A 225 -8.13 -14.73 18.92
CA ARG A 225 -7.71 -15.05 17.55
C ARG A 225 -6.85 -13.95 16.92
N ILE A 226 -5.99 -14.37 16.00
CA ILE A 226 -5.27 -13.50 15.08
C ILE A 226 -5.45 -14.09 13.68
N THR A 227 -5.99 -13.32 12.75
CA THR A 227 -6.08 -13.67 11.33
C THR A 227 -5.31 -12.64 10.53
N LEU A 228 -4.37 -13.07 9.69
CA LEU A 228 -3.55 -12.20 8.86
C LEU A 228 -3.65 -12.66 7.41
N ALA A 229 -4.03 -11.77 6.50
CA ALA A 229 -3.94 -12.01 5.06
C ALA A 229 -2.94 -11.03 4.45
N ASN A 230 -1.79 -11.54 4.03
CA ASN A 230 -0.71 -10.71 3.50
C ASN A 230 -0.06 -11.30 2.25
N ALA A 231 0.21 -10.43 1.28
CA ALA A 231 0.87 -10.77 0.02
C ALA A 231 2.33 -11.20 0.24
N TYR A 232 3.08 -10.38 0.98
CA TYR A 232 4.50 -10.55 1.21
C TYR A 232 4.74 -10.72 2.71
N PHE A 233 4.95 -11.97 3.13
CA PHE A 233 5.15 -12.28 4.55
C PHE A 233 6.58 -12.72 4.80
N PHE A 234 7.40 -11.77 5.23
CA PHE A 234 8.74 -11.98 5.73
C PHE A 234 9.08 -10.90 6.79
N PRO A 235 8.28 -10.80 7.88
CA PRO A 235 8.34 -9.66 8.77
C PRO A 235 9.55 -9.74 9.70
N SER A 236 9.71 -8.72 10.55
CA SER A 236 10.80 -8.69 11.52
C SER A 236 10.81 -9.92 12.44
N TYR A 237 11.98 -10.22 12.99
CA TYR A 237 12.10 -11.29 13.98
C TYR A 237 11.19 -11.07 15.21
N ARG A 238 10.98 -9.80 15.61
CA ARG A 238 10.09 -9.45 16.72
C ARG A 238 8.66 -9.87 16.39
N PHE A 239 8.19 -9.54 15.19
CA PHE A 239 6.85 -9.88 14.72
C PHE A 239 6.63 -11.40 14.72
N LEU A 240 7.54 -12.17 14.12
CA LEU A 240 7.47 -13.63 14.09
C LEU A 240 7.44 -14.24 15.50
N ARG A 241 8.23 -13.68 16.42
CA ARG A 241 8.26 -14.13 17.82
C ARG A 241 6.95 -13.85 18.55
N GLU A 242 6.37 -12.66 18.38
CA GLU A 242 5.11 -12.34 19.06
C GLU A 242 3.92 -13.16 18.54
N LEU A 243 3.88 -13.51 17.24
CA LEU A 243 2.89 -14.46 16.73
C LEU A 243 2.99 -15.85 17.40
N ARG A 244 4.22 -16.36 17.58
CA ARG A 244 4.44 -17.63 18.29
C ARG A 244 4.05 -17.52 19.75
N ASN A 245 4.38 -16.41 20.41
CA ASN A 245 4.01 -16.17 21.78
C ASN A 245 2.48 -16.16 21.93
N ALA A 246 1.75 -15.50 21.03
CA ALA A 246 0.30 -15.52 21.02
C ALA A 246 -0.25 -16.95 20.87
N SER A 247 0.27 -17.71 19.90
CA SER A 247 -0.12 -19.10 19.69
C SER A 247 0.13 -19.98 20.92
N ARG A 248 1.27 -19.82 21.60
CA ARG A 248 1.60 -20.52 22.86
C ARG A 248 0.70 -20.12 24.04
N ARG A 249 0.15 -18.91 24.04
CA ARG A 249 -0.85 -18.48 25.03
C ARG A 249 -2.23 -19.10 24.76
N GLY A 250 -2.41 -19.83 23.66
CA GLY A 250 -3.68 -20.44 23.26
C GLY A 250 -4.49 -19.59 22.27
N VAL A 251 -3.95 -18.47 21.78
CA VAL A 251 -4.61 -17.64 20.75
C VAL A 251 -4.57 -18.39 19.41
N LYS A 252 -5.70 -18.50 18.72
CA LYS A 252 -5.75 -19.13 17.39
C LYS A 252 -5.13 -18.19 16.35
N VAL A 253 -3.91 -18.48 15.89
CA VAL A 253 -3.22 -17.69 14.87
C VAL A 253 -3.35 -18.34 13.50
N THR A 254 -3.95 -17.63 12.54
CA THR A 254 -4.16 -18.06 11.16
C THR A 254 -3.53 -17.07 10.18
N LEU A 255 -2.64 -17.56 9.32
CA LEU A 255 -2.02 -16.78 8.25
C LEU A 255 -2.57 -17.25 6.90
N ILE A 256 -3.05 -16.33 6.09
CA ILE A 256 -3.45 -16.55 4.69
C ILE A 256 -2.43 -15.84 3.83
N LEU A 257 -1.58 -16.63 3.18
CA LEU A 257 -0.40 -16.14 2.47
C LEU A 257 -0.50 -16.47 0.99
N GLN A 258 0.27 -15.75 0.18
CA GLN A 258 0.27 -15.92 -1.26
C GLN A 258 0.89 -17.27 -1.66
N GLY A 259 0.05 -18.21 -2.10
CA GLY A 259 0.49 -19.53 -2.56
C GLY A 259 1.05 -19.51 -3.98
N LYS A 260 0.64 -18.53 -4.80
CA LYS A 260 1.20 -18.23 -6.12
C LYS A 260 1.57 -16.73 -6.21
N PRO A 261 2.80 -16.31 -5.84
CA PRO A 261 3.20 -14.94 -6.03
C PRO A 261 3.46 -14.62 -7.50
N ASP A 262 3.26 -13.34 -7.80
CA ASP A 262 3.78 -12.63 -8.96
C ASP A 262 5.30 -12.78 -9.08
N MET A 263 6.02 -12.77 -7.94
CA MET A 263 7.48 -12.98 -7.90
C MET A 263 7.86 -14.30 -7.19
N PRO A 264 8.44 -15.30 -7.88
CA PRO A 264 8.74 -16.61 -7.31
C PRO A 264 9.60 -16.60 -6.04
N PHE A 265 10.54 -15.66 -5.91
CA PHE A 265 11.45 -15.54 -4.76
C PHE A 265 10.72 -15.22 -3.44
N VAL A 266 9.60 -14.50 -3.51
CA VAL A 266 8.81 -14.10 -2.34
C VAL A 266 8.28 -15.32 -1.60
N ARG A 267 7.78 -16.31 -2.36
CA ARG A 267 7.32 -17.59 -1.80
C ARG A 267 8.46 -18.33 -1.10
N VAL A 268 9.68 -18.23 -1.63
CA VAL A 268 10.85 -18.84 -0.99
C VAL A 268 11.11 -18.18 0.35
N CYS A 269 11.18 -16.85 0.42
CA CYS A 269 11.37 -16.10 1.67
C CYS A 269 10.30 -16.43 2.72
N SER A 270 9.02 -16.36 2.36
CA SER A 270 7.94 -16.69 3.30
C SER A 270 8.06 -18.12 3.84
N ARG A 271 8.34 -19.10 2.96
CA ARG A 271 8.48 -20.52 3.37
C ARG A 271 9.66 -20.78 4.31
N LEU A 272 10.69 -19.94 4.33
CA LEU A 272 11.77 -20.04 5.33
C LEU A 272 11.27 -19.83 6.76
N THR A 273 10.14 -19.12 6.94
CA THR A 273 9.54 -18.84 8.25
C THR A 273 8.53 -19.92 8.69
N TYR A 274 8.03 -20.76 7.78
CA TYR A 274 6.87 -21.62 8.05
C TYR A 274 7.13 -22.62 9.16
N THR A 275 8.26 -23.33 9.12
CA THR A 275 8.58 -24.33 10.15
C THR A 275 8.69 -23.71 11.54
N TYR A 276 9.19 -22.47 11.63
CA TYR A 276 9.31 -21.74 12.89
C TYR A 276 7.94 -21.40 13.50
N LEU A 277 6.95 -21.11 12.66
CA LEU A 277 5.59 -20.77 13.07
C LEU A 277 4.72 -22.02 13.33
N LEU A 278 4.73 -22.97 12.39
CA LEU A 278 3.93 -24.21 12.45
C LEU A 278 4.26 -25.08 13.66
N ARG A 279 5.50 -25.03 14.17
CA ARG A 279 5.92 -25.76 15.38
C ARG A 279 5.18 -25.31 16.64
N ASP A 280 4.67 -24.09 16.69
CA ASP A 280 3.99 -23.54 17.87
C ASP A 280 2.48 -23.38 17.64
N GLY A 281 1.92 -24.04 16.63
CA GLY A 281 0.48 -24.11 16.41
C GLY A 281 -0.10 -23.02 15.49
N VAL A 282 0.74 -22.17 14.88
CA VAL A 282 0.28 -21.19 13.88
C VAL A 282 -0.22 -21.94 12.65
N ILE A 283 -1.44 -21.64 12.21
CA ILE A 283 -2.06 -22.21 11.02
C ILE A 283 -1.68 -21.37 9.81
N ILE A 284 -1.22 -21.99 8.72
CA ILE A 284 -0.84 -21.29 7.50
C ILE A 284 -1.63 -21.86 6.32
N HIS A 285 -2.30 -21.00 5.57
CA HIS A 285 -3.01 -21.28 4.33
C HIS A 285 -2.28 -20.59 3.17
N GLU A 286 -1.94 -21.35 2.12
CA GLU A 286 -1.44 -20.80 0.86
C GLU A 286 -2.61 -20.62 -0.13
N TYR A 287 -2.98 -19.38 -0.44
CA TYR A 287 -4.04 -19.03 -1.40
C TYR A 287 -3.60 -19.31 -2.85
N LYS A 288 -4.46 -19.96 -3.65
CA LYS A 288 -4.07 -20.54 -4.96
C LYS A 288 -4.93 -20.16 -6.16
N GLN A 289 -6.10 -19.56 -5.94
CA GLN A 289 -7.02 -19.21 -7.03
C GLN A 289 -6.41 -18.14 -7.94
N ARG A 290 -5.83 -17.09 -7.34
CA ARG A 290 -5.14 -15.99 -8.02
C ARG A 290 -4.08 -15.36 -7.09
N ALA A 291 -3.47 -14.25 -7.46
CA ALA A 291 -2.52 -13.57 -6.58
C ALA A 291 -3.24 -12.98 -5.34
N LEU A 292 -2.84 -13.34 -4.12
CA LEU A 292 -3.26 -12.63 -2.91
C LEU A 292 -2.39 -11.38 -2.76
N HIS A 293 -3.00 -10.20 -2.86
CA HIS A 293 -2.33 -8.92 -2.65
C HIS A 293 -2.82 -8.18 -1.38
N GLY A 294 -3.66 -8.81 -0.55
CA GLY A 294 -4.15 -8.21 0.68
C GLY A 294 -3.05 -7.78 1.66
N LYS A 295 -3.35 -6.75 2.45
CA LYS A 295 -2.56 -6.25 3.58
C LYS A 295 -3.48 -6.00 4.77
N VAL A 296 -4.13 -7.07 5.22
CA VAL A 296 -5.17 -6.97 6.25
C VAL A 296 -4.88 -7.91 7.41
N ALA A 297 -5.29 -7.48 8.59
CA ALA A 297 -5.23 -8.30 9.79
C ALA A 297 -6.41 -8.05 10.69
N LEU A 298 -6.75 -9.06 11.49
CA LEU A 298 -7.82 -9.04 12.46
C LEU A 298 -7.32 -9.67 13.75
N ILE A 299 -7.68 -9.07 14.87
CA ILE A 299 -7.30 -9.52 16.20
C ILE A 299 -8.56 -9.46 17.06
N ASP A 300 -8.86 -10.57 17.72
CA ASP A 300 -10.05 -10.74 18.56
C ASP A 300 -11.33 -10.31 17.85
N GLN A 301 -12.24 -9.58 18.51
CA GLN A 301 -13.59 -9.32 18.01
C GLN A 301 -13.76 -7.95 17.33
N ASP A 302 -12.94 -6.95 17.65
CA ASP A 302 -13.14 -5.57 17.23
C ASP A 302 -11.96 -4.99 16.45
N TRP A 303 -10.73 -5.45 16.71
CA TRP A 303 -9.54 -4.87 16.08
C TRP A 303 -9.25 -5.43 14.69
N SER A 304 -9.06 -4.54 13.72
CA SER A 304 -8.61 -4.88 12.37
C SER A 304 -7.72 -3.79 11.78
N THR A 305 -7.03 -4.12 10.68
CA THR A 305 -6.30 -3.13 9.88
C THR A 305 -6.45 -3.41 8.40
N VAL A 306 -6.53 -2.32 7.63
CA VAL A 306 -6.47 -2.30 6.18
C VAL A 306 -5.53 -1.19 5.77
N GLY A 307 -4.65 -1.46 4.81
CA GLY A 307 -3.68 -0.45 4.38
C GLY A 307 -2.79 -0.92 3.25
N SER A 308 -1.67 -0.23 3.12
CA SER A 308 -0.69 -0.44 2.04
C SER A 308 0.50 -1.31 2.46
N SER A 309 0.76 -1.42 3.77
CA SER A 309 1.97 -2.07 4.28
C SER A 309 1.96 -3.59 4.12
N ASN A 310 2.97 -4.07 3.41
CA ASN A 310 3.32 -5.47 3.39
C ASN A 310 4.06 -5.85 4.67
N LEU A 311 3.99 -7.12 5.08
CA LEU A 311 4.72 -7.62 6.23
C LEU A 311 6.10 -8.13 5.81
N ASP A 312 6.88 -7.27 5.16
CA ASP A 312 8.24 -7.54 4.69
C ASP A 312 9.21 -6.42 5.11
N PRO A 313 10.53 -6.66 5.05
CA PRO A 313 11.50 -5.73 5.59
C PRO A 313 11.52 -4.37 4.86
N LEU A 314 11.28 -4.35 3.54
CA LEU A 314 11.30 -3.10 2.77
C LEU A 314 10.10 -2.22 3.13
N SER A 315 8.91 -2.82 3.21
CA SER A 315 7.69 -2.10 3.57
C SER A 315 7.75 -1.57 5.02
N LEU A 316 8.15 -2.42 5.97
CA LEU A 316 8.21 -2.05 7.38
C LEU A 316 9.36 -1.09 7.73
N ALA A 317 10.45 -1.05 6.96
CA ALA A 317 11.63 -0.28 7.33
C ALA A 317 12.15 0.73 6.30
N LEU A 318 11.60 0.79 5.08
CA LEU A 318 12.09 1.70 4.02
C LEU A 318 11.00 2.44 3.25
N ASN A 319 9.91 1.79 2.84
CA ASN A 319 8.88 2.42 2.00
C ASN A 319 7.94 3.34 2.78
N LEU A 320 7.34 4.31 2.08
CA LEU A 320 6.29 5.14 2.66
C LEU A 320 4.99 4.34 2.61
N GLU A 321 4.37 4.13 3.76
CA GLU A 321 3.16 3.32 3.91
C GLU A 321 2.12 4.05 4.75
N ALA A 322 0.87 3.61 4.63
CA ALA A 322 -0.26 4.07 5.42
C ALA A 322 -1.19 2.90 5.72
N ASN A 323 -1.53 2.74 7.00
CA ASN A 323 -2.50 1.77 7.48
C ASN A 323 -3.56 2.47 8.32
N LEU A 324 -4.80 2.01 8.17
CA LEU A 324 -5.86 2.35 9.09
C LEU A 324 -6.05 1.18 10.06
N PHE A 325 -5.93 1.47 11.35
CA PHE A 325 -6.30 0.56 12.43
C PHE A 325 -7.71 0.89 12.87
N ILE A 326 -8.58 -0.12 12.97
CA ILE A 326 -10.01 0.07 13.10
C ILE A 326 -10.50 -0.84 14.23
N ARG A 327 -11.28 -0.26 15.15
CA ARG A 327 -12.09 -1.01 16.11
C ARG A 327 -13.55 -0.90 15.71
N ASP A 328 -14.06 -1.96 15.10
CA ASP A 328 -15.44 -2.10 14.69
C ASP A 328 -15.78 -3.60 14.56
N GLN A 329 -16.73 -4.07 15.36
CA GLN A 329 -17.06 -5.50 15.40
C GLN A 329 -17.72 -5.98 14.10
N SER A 330 -18.59 -5.17 13.49
CA SER A 330 -19.30 -5.53 12.26
C SER A 330 -18.34 -5.72 11.09
N LEU A 331 -17.41 -4.78 10.91
CA LEU A 331 -16.33 -4.87 9.93
C LEU A 331 -15.45 -6.10 10.17
N ASN A 332 -15.03 -6.31 11.42
CA ASN A 332 -14.16 -7.42 11.78
C ASN A 332 -14.82 -8.77 11.49
N ASP A 333 -16.09 -8.94 11.88
CA ASP A 333 -16.83 -10.18 11.62
C ASP A 333 -17.06 -10.44 10.13
N ARG A 334 -17.40 -9.39 9.35
CA ARG A 334 -17.51 -9.49 7.88
C ARG A 334 -16.19 -9.91 7.24
N LEU A 335 -15.09 -9.24 7.60
CA LEU A 335 -13.78 -9.53 7.04
C LEU A 335 -13.26 -10.91 7.48
N GLN A 336 -13.48 -11.30 8.74
CA GLN A 336 -13.13 -12.62 9.26
C GLN A 336 -13.85 -13.72 8.48
N THR A 337 -15.17 -13.57 8.27
CA THR A 337 -15.99 -14.52 7.51
C THR A 337 -15.44 -14.68 6.10
N HIS A 338 -15.25 -13.56 5.39
CA HIS A 338 -14.70 -13.54 4.04
C HIS A 338 -13.31 -14.22 3.96
N LEU A 339 -12.40 -13.92 4.88
CA LEU A 339 -11.06 -14.52 4.88
C LEU A 339 -11.09 -16.02 5.18
N MET A 340 -11.96 -16.48 6.07
CA MET A 340 -12.10 -17.92 6.34
C MET A 340 -12.71 -18.67 5.16
N GLU A 341 -13.65 -18.06 4.43
CA GLU A 341 -14.17 -18.61 3.17
C GLU A 341 -13.06 -18.73 2.12
N LEU A 342 -12.24 -17.70 1.93
CA LEU A 342 -11.06 -17.77 1.04
C LEU A 342 -10.07 -18.85 1.48
N ALA A 343 -9.84 -19.00 2.78
CA ALA A 343 -8.95 -20.03 3.34
C ALA A 343 -9.50 -21.44 3.10
N ALA A 344 -10.81 -21.64 3.22
CA ALA A 344 -11.46 -22.93 3.06
C ALA A 344 -11.65 -23.34 1.58
N ALA A 345 -12.11 -22.42 0.74
CA ALA A 345 -12.48 -22.71 -0.65
C ALA A 345 -11.30 -22.65 -1.62
N HIS A 346 -10.30 -21.81 -1.34
CA HIS A 346 -9.32 -21.40 -2.36
C HIS A 346 -7.85 -21.48 -1.90
N SER A 347 -7.61 -22.07 -0.72
CA SER A 347 -6.27 -22.18 -0.15
C SER A 347 -5.92 -23.62 0.21
N THR A 348 -4.63 -23.89 0.34
CA THR A 348 -4.12 -25.16 0.88
C THR A 348 -3.51 -24.92 2.24
N GLN A 349 -4.00 -25.61 3.26
CA GLN A 349 -3.39 -25.58 4.58
C GLN A 349 -2.03 -26.28 4.55
N MET A 350 -1.01 -25.60 5.06
CA MET A 350 0.35 -26.13 5.14
C MET A 350 0.52 -27.02 6.37
N SER A 351 1.11 -28.20 6.16
CA SER A 351 1.48 -29.09 7.26
C SER A 351 2.93 -28.89 7.68
N LEU A 352 3.22 -29.11 8.97
CA LEU A 352 4.59 -29.08 9.48
C LEU A 352 5.49 -30.07 8.74
N LYS A 353 4.99 -31.28 8.45
CA LYS A 353 5.71 -32.31 7.68
C LYS A 353 6.03 -31.83 6.26
N GLY A 354 5.09 -31.14 5.61
CA GLY A 354 5.29 -30.54 4.29
C GLY A 354 6.33 -29.41 4.31
N ALA A 355 6.27 -28.53 5.31
CA ALA A 355 7.20 -27.41 5.46
C ALA A 355 8.63 -27.86 5.85
N ALA A 356 8.75 -28.91 6.65
CA ALA A 356 10.03 -29.49 7.08
C ALA A 356 10.70 -30.35 5.99
N ARG A 357 9.98 -30.68 4.90
CA ARG A 357 10.55 -31.48 3.81
C ARG A 357 11.68 -30.70 3.12
N GLY A 358 12.87 -31.31 3.08
CA GLY A 358 14.06 -30.66 2.53
C GLY A 358 14.66 -29.57 3.42
N GLN A 359 14.28 -29.51 4.70
CA GLN A 359 14.80 -28.49 5.61
C GLN A 359 16.30 -28.60 5.83
N TRP A 360 16.90 -29.80 5.78
CA TRP A 360 18.33 -29.99 6.05
C TRP A 360 19.23 -29.23 5.06
N TRP A 361 18.91 -29.25 3.75
CA TRP A 361 19.66 -28.48 2.75
C TRP A 361 19.28 -26.99 2.73
N ARG A 362 18.10 -26.63 3.28
CA ARG A 362 17.66 -25.24 3.47
C ARG A 362 18.13 -24.62 4.78
N ALA A 363 18.66 -25.41 5.72
CA ALA A 363 18.98 -24.95 7.06
C ALA A 363 19.94 -23.74 7.08
N PRO A 364 21.01 -23.69 6.25
CA PRO A 364 21.85 -22.50 6.17
C PRO A 364 21.08 -21.26 5.74
N MET A 365 20.20 -21.38 4.74
CA MET A 365 19.35 -20.27 4.27
C MET A 365 18.40 -19.80 5.36
N ILE A 366 17.80 -20.71 6.13
CA ILE A 366 16.94 -20.35 7.27
C ILE A 366 17.75 -19.58 8.32
N VAL A 367 18.93 -20.07 8.72
CA VAL A 367 19.77 -19.38 9.71
C VAL A 367 20.15 -17.97 9.24
N LEU A 368 20.61 -17.86 7.98
CA LEU A 368 20.95 -16.58 7.36
C LEU A 368 19.75 -15.64 7.30
N SER A 369 18.56 -16.16 6.97
CA SER A 369 17.34 -15.38 6.85
C SER A 369 16.93 -14.80 8.21
N PHE A 370 17.02 -15.59 9.30
CA PHE A 370 16.74 -15.11 10.66
C PHE A 370 17.80 -14.12 11.17
N PHE A 371 19.08 -14.32 10.84
CA PHE A 371 20.13 -13.35 11.12
C PHE A 371 19.87 -12.03 10.41
N PHE A 372 19.54 -12.09 9.12
CA PHE A 372 19.14 -10.94 8.32
C PHE A 372 17.95 -10.22 8.95
N LEU A 373 16.83 -10.91 9.22
CA LEU A 373 15.63 -10.30 9.82
C LEU A 373 15.90 -9.64 11.17
N ARG A 374 16.80 -10.20 11.98
CA ARG A 374 17.19 -9.62 13.28
C ARG A 374 18.07 -8.38 13.13
N ARG A 375 18.93 -8.33 12.11
CA ARG A 375 19.89 -7.23 11.87
C ARG A 375 19.35 -6.18 10.89
N PHE A 376 18.30 -6.50 10.13
CA PHE A 376 17.79 -5.66 9.07
C PHE A 376 17.43 -4.24 9.53
N PRO A 377 16.78 -4.00 10.69
CA PRO A 377 16.53 -2.64 11.15
C PRO A 377 17.81 -1.80 11.31
N ALA A 378 18.90 -2.40 11.78
CA ALA A 378 20.19 -1.73 11.88
C ALA A 378 20.84 -1.51 10.50
N ILE A 379 20.69 -2.46 9.58
CA ILE A 379 21.19 -2.36 8.19
C ILE A 379 20.41 -1.30 7.41
N ALA A 380 19.08 -1.24 7.60
CA ALA A 380 18.18 -0.27 6.99
C ALA A 380 18.60 1.18 7.31
N GLY A 381 19.10 1.41 8.53
CA GLY A 381 19.66 2.69 8.97
C GLY A 381 20.99 3.07 8.30
N LEU A 382 21.72 2.12 7.71
CA LEU A 382 22.96 2.38 6.96
C LEU A 382 22.69 2.84 5.52
N PHE A 383 21.49 2.57 4.98
CA PHE A 383 21.13 3.05 3.65
C PHE A 383 20.83 4.54 3.69
N PRO A 384 21.41 5.33 2.76
CA PRO A 384 21.29 6.78 2.81
C PRO A 384 19.82 7.21 2.83
N VAL A 385 19.45 7.93 3.88
CA VAL A 385 18.16 8.59 4.02
C VAL A 385 18.22 9.82 3.14
N HIS A 386 17.48 9.80 2.04
CA HIS A 386 17.27 10.98 1.23
C HIS A 386 15.91 11.57 1.60
N GLY A 387 15.83 12.89 1.72
CA GLY A 387 14.56 13.58 1.93
C GLY A 387 13.58 13.29 0.79
N MET A 388 12.28 13.45 1.05
CA MET A 388 11.25 13.29 0.03
C MET A 388 11.53 14.21 -1.16
N ARG A 389 11.72 13.61 -2.34
CA ARG A 389 11.91 14.34 -3.59
C ARG A 389 10.61 14.28 -4.37
N LEU A 390 9.98 15.43 -4.54
CA LEU A 390 8.74 15.56 -5.30
C LEU A 390 8.98 16.50 -6.47
N LYS A 391 8.56 16.08 -7.67
CA LYS A 391 8.63 16.90 -8.88
C LYS A 391 7.22 17.12 -9.44
N PRO A 392 6.67 18.33 -9.33
CA PRO A 392 5.44 18.68 -10.04
C PRO A 392 5.67 18.57 -11.56
N LEU A 393 4.78 17.86 -12.25
CA LEU A 393 4.76 17.79 -13.71
C LEU A 393 4.09 19.03 -14.28
N ARG A 394 4.67 19.58 -15.35
CA ARG A 394 4.10 20.69 -16.13
C ARG A 394 3.87 20.23 -17.57
N ALA A 395 2.95 20.88 -18.28
CA ALA A 395 2.67 20.57 -19.69
C ALA A 395 3.93 20.53 -20.58
N LYS A 396 4.92 21.39 -20.29
CA LYS A 396 6.21 21.44 -20.98
C LYS A 396 7.14 20.25 -20.71
N ASP A 397 6.95 19.55 -19.60
CA ASP A 397 7.75 18.38 -19.23
C ASP A 397 7.26 17.11 -19.96
N VAL A 398 6.09 17.18 -20.59
CA VAL A 398 5.47 16.10 -21.34
C VAL A 398 5.88 16.24 -22.82
N VAL A 399 6.69 15.31 -23.34
CA VAL A 399 7.27 15.39 -24.70
C VAL A 399 6.26 14.82 -25.72
N PRO A 400 5.84 15.56 -26.78
CA PRO A 400 4.92 15.01 -27.76
C PRO A 400 5.49 13.71 -28.39
N GLU A 401 4.67 12.68 -28.58
CA GLU A 401 5.09 11.36 -29.12
C GLU A 401 5.89 11.46 -30.42
N ALA A 402 5.59 12.45 -31.26
CA ALA A 402 6.35 12.75 -32.47
C ALA A 402 7.85 13.00 -32.20
N LYS A 403 8.22 13.63 -31.08
CA LYS A 403 9.62 13.85 -30.69
C LYS A 403 10.27 12.61 -30.10
N VAL A 404 9.50 11.69 -29.52
CA VAL A 404 10.03 10.41 -29.01
C VAL A 404 10.42 9.51 -30.18
N ILE A 405 9.62 9.52 -31.25
CA ILE A 405 9.94 8.83 -32.50
C ILE A 405 11.15 9.47 -33.19
N GLU A 406 11.21 10.81 -33.31
CA GLU A 406 12.39 11.50 -33.87
C GLU A 406 13.67 11.26 -33.05
N GLN A 407 13.59 11.22 -31.70
CA GLN A 407 14.75 10.92 -30.86
C GLN A 407 15.19 9.45 -30.93
N GLN A 408 14.25 8.52 -31.08
CA GLN A 408 14.55 7.10 -31.30
C GLN A 408 15.12 6.86 -32.70
N GLN A 409 14.61 7.54 -33.73
CA GLN A 409 15.13 7.48 -35.10
C GLN A 409 16.51 8.15 -35.21
N ALA A 410 16.71 9.33 -34.59
CA ALA A 410 18.01 9.99 -34.57
C ALA A 410 19.08 9.19 -33.80
N HIS A 411 18.71 8.46 -32.73
CA HIS A 411 19.63 7.52 -32.08
C HIS A 411 19.93 6.29 -32.93
N HIS A 412 19.00 5.83 -33.76
CA HIS A 412 19.22 4.69 -34.65
C HIS A 412 20.13 5.06 -35.84
N GLU A 413 19.99 6.27 -36.38
CA GLU A 413 20.83 6.78 -37.47
C GLU A 413 22.28 7.04 -37.01
N LEU A 414 22.47 7.57 -35.78
CA LEU A 414 23.80 7.79 -35.18
C LEU A 414 24.56 6.48 -34.86
N ASP A 415 23.87 5.37 -34.65
CA ASP A 415 24.49 4.04 -34.42
C ASP A 415 24.87 3.34 -35.75
N GLN A 416 24.15 3.62 -36.84
CA GLN A 416 24.50 3.11 -38.18
C GLN A 416 25.70 3.85 -38.80
N GLU A 417 25.86 5.14 -38.52
CA GLU A 417 27.02 5.92 -38.99
C GLU A 417 28.33 5.56 -38.27
N LYS A 418 28.28 4.94 -37.09
CA LYS A 418 29.46 4.46 -36.35
C LYS A 418 29.87 3.02 -36.68
N THR A 419 29.06 2.32 -37.47
CA THR A 419 29.31 0.93 -37.91
C THR A 419 29.63 0.81 -39.40
N SER A 420 29.75 1.95 -40.08
CA SER A 420 30.34 2.09 -41.43
C SER A 420 31.69 2.78 -41.33
#